data_AF-A0A2E1I571-F1
#
_entry.id   AF-A0A2E1I571-F1
#
_cell.length_a   1.000
_cell.length_b   1.000
_cell.length_c   1.000
_cell.angle_alpha   90.00
_cell.angle_beta   90.00
_cell.angle_gamma   90.00
#
_symmetry.space_group_name_H-M   'P 1'
#
loop_
_entity.id
_entity.type
_entity.pdbx_description
1 polymer ?
#
loop_
_entity_poly.entity_id
_entity_poly.type
_entity_poly.pdbx_seq_one_letter_code
_entity_poly.pdbx_strand_id
1 'polypeptide(L)'
;MIGVTVLLIFLSIICKILASYIKIIRTGDTNESDLTYWMFSYDFKSKNKDWSPEDKKFLKRKRKRNALVFSLYIIVFLIFITFNSFIAHLLDVIVEFQRFSYPI
;
A
#
# COMPACT_ATOMS: atom_id res chain seq x y z
N MET A 1 -12.43 19.80 -1.07
CA MET A 1 -13.06 18.52 -0.66
C MET A 1 -13.30 17.55 -1.82
N ILE A 2 -14.10 17.89 -2.85
CA ILE A 2 -14.48 16.94 -3.94
C ILE A 2 -13.27 16.39 -4.72
N GLY A 3 -12.30 17.23 -5.09
CA GLY A 3 -11.11 16.76 -5.79
C GLY A 3 -10.29 15.76 -4.95
N VAL A 4 -10.18 16.02 -3.64
CA VAL A 4 -9.45 15.17 -2.69
C VAL A 4 -10.17 13.83 -2.49
N THR A 5 -11.51 13.83 -2.42
CA THR A 5 -12.29 12.59 -2.32
C THR A 5 -12.20 11.74 -3.59
N VAL A 6 -12.30 12.35 -4.77
CA VAL A 6 -12.13 11.64 -6.05
C VAL A 6 -10.73 11.03 -6.15
N LEU A 7 -9.69 11.79 -5.77
CA LEU A 7 -8.32 11.29 -5.75
C LEU A 7 -8.14 10.12 -4.77
N LEU A 8 -8.71 10.20 -3.57
CA LEU A 8 -8.69 9.11 -2.59
C LEU A 8 -9.35 7.84 -3.12
N ILE A 9 -10.51 7.95 -3.75
CA ILE A 9 -11.21 6.82 -4.36
C ILE A 9 -10.34 6.19 -5.45
N PHE A 10 -9.78 7.01 -6.33
CA PHE A 10 -8.91 6.55 -7.41
C PHE A 10 -7.67 5.81 -6.88
N LEU A 11 -6.94 6.39 -5.93
CA LEU A 11 -5.78 5.76 -5.31
C LEU A 11 -6.15 4.46 -4.58
N SER A 12 -7.31 4.42 -3.92
CA SER A 12 -7.81 3.23 -3.23
C SER A 12 -8.12 2.09 -4.20
N ILE A 13 -8.69 2.39 -5.37
CA ILE A 13 -8.94 1.40 -6.44
C ILE A 13 -7.61 0.85 -6.96
N ILE A 14 -6.63 1.71 -7.26
CA ILE A 14 -5.30 1.27 -7.71
C ILE A 14 -4.64 0.39 -6.65
N CYS A 15 -4.68 0.80 -5.38
CA CYS A 15 -4.13 0.03 -4.27
C CYS A 15 -4.74 -1.38 -4.20
N LYS A 16 -6.07 -1.50 -4.34
CA LYS A 16 -6.78 -2.77 -4.34
C LYS A 16 -6.38 -3.66 -5.53
N ILE A 17 -6.31 -3.09 -6.74
CA ILE A 17 -5.89 -3.82 -7.95
C ILE A 17 -4.46 -4.33 -7.78
N LEU A 18 -3.55 -3.47 -7.31
CA LEU A 18 -2.15 -3.83 -7.13
C LEU A 18 -1.97 -4.90 -6.04
N ALA A 19 -2.67 -4.78 -4.91
CA ALA A 19 -2.65 -5.78 -3.85
C ALA A 19 -3.13 -7.15 -4.37
N SER A 20 -4.21 -7.16 -5.17
CA SER A 20 -4.70 -8.39 -5.80
C SER A 20 -3.70 -8.96 -6.80
N TYR A 21 -3.05 -8.11 -7.59
CA TYR A 21 -2.06 -8.53 -8.57
C TYR A 21 -0.83 -9.17 -7.91
N ILE A 22 -0.34 -8.58 -6.81
CA ILE A 22 0.79 -9.13 -6.05
C ILE A 22 0.46 -10.50 -5.45
N LYS A 23 -0.78 -10.71 -4.98
CA LYS A 23 -1.23 -12.02 -4.47
C LYS A 23 -1.22 -13.12 -5.54
N ILE A 24 -1.49 -12.76 -6.79
CA ILE A 24 -1.48 -13.68 -7.94
C ILE A 24 -0.04 -14.01 -8.36
N ILE A 25 0.86 -13.03 -8.37
CA ILE A 25 2.28 -13.22 -8.76
C ILE A 25 3.08 -13.79 -7.60
N ARG A 26 2.96 -15.11 -7.42
CA ARG A 26 3.82 -15.88 -6.51
C ARG A 26 5.15 -16.21 -7.17
N THR A 27 6.25 -16.03 -6.44
CA THR A 27 7.60 -16.36 -6.91
C THR A 27 7.95 -17.84 -6.74
N GLY A 28 7.16 -18.55 -5.93
CA GLY A 28 7.40 -19.94 -5.53
C GLY A 28 8.08 -20.08 -4.16
N ASP A 29 8.24 -18.99 -3.42
CA ASP A 29 8.75 -19.00 -2.05
C ASP A 29 7.70 -19.57 -1.08
N THR A 30 8.10 -20.48 -0.20
CA THR A 30 7.19 -21.11 0.78
C THR A 30 6.66 -20.13 1.83
N ASN A 31 7.30 -18.98 2.00
CA ASN A 31 6.89 -17.94 2.95
C ASN A 31 5.87 -16.95 2.36
N GLU A 32 5.66 -17.00 1.04
CA GLU A 32 4.65 -16.19 0.37
C GLU A 32 3.24 -16.77 0.61
N SER A 33 2.36 -15.93 1.15
CA SER A 33 0.97 -16.23 1.41
C SER A 33 0.10 -15.01 1.14
N ASP A 34 -1.22 -15.18 1.16
CA ASP A 34 -2.15 -14.07 0.96
C ASP A 34 -2.13 -13.05 2.11
N LEU A 35 -1.52 -13.41 3.25
CA LEU A 35 -1.30 -12.53 4.41
C LEU A 35 0.03 -11.78 4.32
N THR A 36 1.05 -12.37 3.69
CA THR A 36 2.42 -11.82 3.58
C THR A 36 2.70 -11.14 2.24
N TYR A 37 1.65 -10.87 1.45
CA TYR A 37 1.77 -10.27 0.11
C TYR A 37 2.45 -8.88 0.11
N TRP A 38 2.32 -8.14 1.21
CA TRP A 38 2.89 -6.81 1.39
C TRP A 38 4.36 -6.83 1.84
N MET A 39 4.88 -7.99 2.26
CA MET A 39 6.25 -8.10 2.74
C MET A 39 7.25 -8.22 1.58
N PHE A 40 8.42 -7.61 1.76
CA PHE A 40 9.54 -7.82 0.85
C PHE A 40 10.09 -9.23 1.00
N SER A 41 10.67 -9.78 -0.06
CA SER A 41 11.27 -11.12 0.00
C SER A 41 12.41 -11.26 1.01
N TYR A 42 13.02 -10.14 1.43
CA TYR A 42 14.09 -10.11 2.42
C TYR A 42 13.60 -10.17 3.87
N ASP A 43 12.31 -9.87 4.10
CA ASP A 43 11.70 -9.90 5.43
C ASP A 43 11.37 -11.34 5.86
N PHE A 44 11.41 -12.29 4.92
CA PHE A 44 11.18 -13.70 5.20
C PHE A 44 12.38 -14.33 5.89
N LYS A 45 12.13 -14.96 7.04
CA LYS A 45 13.15 -15.69 7.77
C LYS A 45 13.63 -16.89 6.94
N SER A 46 14.93 -16.96 6.68
CA SER A 46 15.53 -18.14 6.07
C SER A 46 15.38 -19.34 7.00
N LYS A 47 15.05 -20.52 6.46
CA LYS A 47 14.78 -21.74 7.23
C LYS A 47 16.03 -22.43 7.82
N ASN A 48 17.18 -21.75 7.87
CA ASN A 48 18.51 -22.30 8.17
C ASN A 48 19.04 -23.24 7.09
N LYS A 49 20.15 -22.83 6.45
CA LYS A 49 21.22 -23.66 5.89
C LYS A 49 22.28 -22.72 5.32
N ASP A 50 23.52 -23.17 5.30
CA ASP A 50 24.68 -22.47 4.77
C ASP A 50 24.33 -21.65 3.52
N TRP A 51 24.83 -20.41 3.47
CA TRP A 51 24.56 -19.51 2.37
C TRP A 51 24.96 -20.18 1.05
N SER A 52 23.98 -20.38 0.18
CA SER A 52 24.19 -20.87 -1.17
C SER A 52 23.51 -19.92 -2.15
N PRO A 53 24.14 -19.66 -3.31
CA PRO A 53 23.57 -18.75 -4.28
C PRO A 53 22.24 -19.32 -4.84
N GLU A 54 21.16 -18.56 -4.65
CA GLU A 54 19.86 -18.87 -5.23
C GLU A 54 19.90 -18.82 -6.77
N ASP A 55 19.00 -19.57 -7.42
CA ASP A 55 18.86 -19.54 -8.87
C ASP A 55 18.57 -18.13 -9.40
N LYS A 56 19.28 -17.74 -10.46
CA LYS A 56 19.17 -16.40 -11.09
C LYS A 56 17.74 -16.11 -11.57
N LYS A 57 17.00 -17.12 -12.05
CA LYS A 57 15.59 -16.90 -12.48
C LYS A 57 14.69 -16.64 -11.27
N PHE A 58 14.90 -17.34 -10.16
CA PHE A 58 14.20 -17.09 -8.90
C PHE A 58 14.48 -15.69 -8.35
N LEU A 59 15.75 -15.26 -8.30
CA LEU A 59 16.13 -13.90 -7.91
C LEU A 59 15.51 -12.81 -8.80
N LYS A 60 15.39 -13.06 -10.11
CA LYS A 60 14.73 -12.13 -11.04
C LYS A 60 13.23 -11.99 -10.72
N ARG A 61 12.56 -13.08 -10.36
CA ARG A 61 11.14 -13.06 -9.94
C ARG A 61 10.95 -12.33 -8.61
N LYS A 62 11.79 -12.60 -7.60
CA LYS A 62 11.80 -11.87 -6.32
C LYS A 62 11.94 -10.37 -6.51
N ARG A 63 12.91 -9.92 -7.31
CA ARG A 63 13.11 -8.49 -7.61
C ARG A 63 11.89 -7.85 -8.29
N LYS A 64 11.27 -8.53 -9.26
CA LYS A 64 10.05 -8.03 -9.91
C LYS A 64 8.89 -7.89 -8.92
N ARG A 65 8.67 -8.89 -8.06
CA ARG A 65 7.65 -8.84 -7.01
C ARG A 65 7.94 -7.72 -6.02
N ASN A 66 9.18 -7.59 -5.55
CA ASN A 66 9.59 -6.53 -4.63
C ASN A 66 9.40 -5.13 -5.22
N ALA A 67 9.60 -4.94 -6.52
CA ALA A 67 9.30 -3.67 -7.18
C ALA A 67 7.80 -3.34 -7.12
N LEU A 68 6.92 -4.33 -7.31
CA LEU A 68 5.46 -4.16 -7.16
C LEU A 68 5.06 -3.85 -5.71
N VAL A 69 5.67 -4.56 -4.74
CA VAL A 69 5.48 -4.28 -3.32
C VAL A 69 5.92 -2.85 -3.00
N PHE A 70 7.07 -2.41 -3.50
CA PHE A 70 7.52 -1.03 -3.34
C PHE A 70 6.52 -0.01 -3.93
N SER A 71 5.99 -0.26 -5.13
CA SER A 71 4.93 0.58 -5.70
C SER A 71 3.67 0.61 -4.83
N LEU A 72 3.30 -0.51 -4.18
CA LEU A 72 2.19 -0.57 -3.24
C LEU A 72 2.44 0.38 -2.05
N TYR A 73 3.64 0.36 -1.47
CA TYR A 73 3.99 1.28 -0.38
C TYR A 73 3.91 2.76 -0.80
N ILE A 74 4.38 3.10 -2.01
CA ILE A 74 4.26 4.47 -2.53
C ILE A 74 2.78 4.89 -2.64
N ILE A 75 1.92 4.02 -3.16
CA ILE A 75 0.47 4.32 -3.26
C ILE A 75 -0.15 4.50 -1.88
N VAL A 76 0.16 3.61 -0.93
CA VAL A 76 -0.34 3.72 0.46
C VAL A 76 0.14 5.03 1.11
N PHE A 77 1.38 5.43 0.87
CA PHE A 77 1.92 6.70 1.36
C PHE A 77 1.20 7.92 0.75
N LEU A 78 0.91 7.89 -0.56
CA LEU A 78 0.11 8.93 -1.21
C LEU A 78 -1.33 8.98 -0.68
N ILE A 79 -1.95 7.82 -0.42
CA ILE A 79 -3.25 7.74 0.26
C ILE A 79 -3.17 8.40 1.62
N PHE A 80 -2.13 8.12 2.41
CA PHE A 80 -1.94 8.74 3.73
C PHE A 80 -1.88 10.26 3.65
N ILE A 81 -1.08 10.84 2.75
CA ILE A 81 -0.99 12.30 2.57
C ILE A 81 -2.35 12.88 2.16
N THR A 82 -2.99 12.26 1.17
CA THR A 82 -4.28 12.73 0.64
C THR A 82 -5.38 12.63 1.70
N PHE A 83 -5.34 11.60 2.53
CA PHE A 83 -6.28 11.41 3.63
C PHE A 83 -6.12 12.47 4.71
N ASN A 84 -4.88 12.85 5.07
CA ASN A 84 -4.66 13.97 5.99
C ASN A 84 -5.24 15.28 5.44
N SER A 85 -5.07 15.55 4.14
CA SER A 85 -5.69 16.71 3.50
C SER A 85 -7.23 16.64 3.52
N PHE A 86 -7.80 15.44 3.32
CA PHE A 86 -9.25 15.25 3.45
C PHE A 86 -9.75 15.55 4.86
N ILE A 87 -9.05 15.08 5.90
CA ILE A 87 -9.40 15.34 7.30
C ILE A 87 -9.32 16.84 7.61
N ALA A 88 -8.31 17.55 7.11
CA ALA A 88 -8.23 19.01 7.29
C ALA A 88 -9.47 19.73 6.72
N HIS A 89 -9.86 19.40 5.48
CA HIS A 89 -11.08 19.97 4.89
C HIS A 89 -12.35 19.58 5.63
N LEU A 90 -12.42 18.35 6.16
CA LEU A 90 -13.55 17.89 6.95
C LEU A 90 -13.66 18.66 8.28
N LEU A 91 -12.52 18.95 8.91
CA LEU A 91 -12.46 19.78 10.12
C LEU A 91 -12.91 21.22 9.83
N ASP A 92 -12.48 21.81 8.72
CA ASP A 92 -12.92 23.16 8.31
C ASP A 92 -14.45 23.24 8.22
N VAL A 93 -15.07 22.25 7.57
CA VAL A 93 -16.54 22.17 7.42
C VAL A 93 -17.24 22.02 8.78
N ILE A 94 -16.69 21.21 9.69
CA ILE A 94 -17.26 21.02 11.04
C ILE A 94 -17.20 22.34 11.83
N VAL A 95 -16.06 23.03 11.80
CA VAL A 95 -15.87 24.30 12.52
C VAL A 95 -16.79 25.37 11.96
N GLU A 96 -16.92 25.47 10.63
CA GLU A 96 -17.82 26.42 10.00
C GLU A 96 -19.29 26.15 10.39
N PHE A 97 -19.73 24.89 10.37
CA PHE A 97 -21.07 24.52 10.84
C PHE A 97 -21.32 24.89 12.31
N GLN A 98 -20.34 24.70 13.18
CA GLN A 98 -20.44 25.10 14.59
C GLN A 98 -20.54 26.62 14.75
N ARG A 99 -19.80 27.42 13.97
CA ARG A 99 -19.92 28.89 14.00
C ARG A 99 -21.33 29.37 13.65
N PHE A 100 -22.02 28.71 12.73
CA PHE A 100 -23.41 29.05 12.38
C PHE A 100 -24.44 28.63 13.44
N SER A 101 -24.10 27.73 14.37
CA SER A 101 -25.01 27.27 15.44
C SER A 101 -24.95 28.11 16.71
N TYR A 102 -23.98 29.01 16.88
CA TYR A 102 -23.96 29.97 17.98
C TYR A 102 -24.85 31.17 17.64
N PRO A 103 -25.90 31.46 18.43
CA PRO A 103 -26.62 32.71 18.30
C PRO A 103 -25.67 33.82 18.76
N ILE A 104 -25.47 34.82 17.89
CA ILE A 104 -24.88 36.11 18.29
C ILE A 104 -25.88 36.84 19.18
#